data_AF-A0A8T1UJY7-F1
#
_entry.id   AF-A0A8T1UJY7-F1
#
_cell.length_a   1.000
_cell.length_b   1.000
_cell.length_c   1.000
_cell.angle_alpha   90.00
_cell.angle_beta   90.00
_cell.angle_gamma   90.00
#
_symmetry.space_group_name_H-M   'P 1'
#
loop_
_entity.id
_entity.type
_entity.pdbx_description
1 polymer ?
#
loop_
_entity_poly.entity_id
_entity_poly.type
_entity_poly.pdbx_seq_one_letter_code
_entity_poly.pdbx_strand_id
1 'polypeptide(L)'
;MCTRWDRIKISTVVDELAKLANANLDSQHDNRAAIPPMNYEDTDAVSEVISSARELLGRLQGSTDRRDAALSLYISLLESLEEVKEQVGGNPPTKCWTEFCRLISDANVSTLKLQDTDESLITYAETTMRYYALDRRLNKLCEAFSIA
;
A
#
# COMPACT_ATOMS: atom_id res chain seq x y z
N MET A 1 1.32 14.12 43.77
CA MET A 1 0.35 13.81 42.68
C MET A 1 1.04 12.88 41.71
N CYS A 2 0.67 11.60 41.66
CA CYS A 2 1.25 10.63 40.72
C CYS A 2 0.57 10.80 39.35
N THR A 3 1.35 11.07 38.30
CA THR A 3 0.87 11.02 36.92
C THR A 3 0.56 9.57 36.56
N ARG A 4 -0.72 9.30 36.29
CA ARG A 4 -1.21 8.04 35.76
C ARG A 4 -0.64 7.87 34.36
N TRP A 5 0.30 6.93 34.19
CA TRP A 5 0.80 6.54 32.89
C TRP A 5 -0.28 5.72 32.20
N ASP A 6 -1.19 6.38 31.49
CA ASP A 6 -2.13 5.66 30.63
C ASP A 6 -1.32 4.97 29.54
N ARG A 7 -1.32 3.64 29.57
CA ARG A 7 -0.61 2.80 28.60
C ARG A 7 -1.20 3.05 27.21
N ILE A 8 -0.41 3.63 26.33
CA ILE A 8 -0.78 3.76 24.91
C ILE A 8 -0.74 2.36 24.29
N LYS A 9 -1.83 1.98 23.60
CA LYS A 9 -1.88 0.72 22.85
C LYS A 9 -0.99 0.84 21.62
N ILE A 10 -0.27 -0.23 21.29
CA ILE A 10 0.57 -0.30 20.09
C ILE A 10 -0.27 0.02 18.84
N SER A 11 -1.53 -0.42 18.77
CA SER A 11 -2.44 -0.11 17.67
C SER A 11 -2.63 1.40 17.44
N THR A 12 -2.71 2.19 18.52
CA THR A 12 -2.83 3.65 18.48
C THR A 12 -1.56 4.29 17.92
N VAL A 13 -0.39 3.82 18.34
CA VAL A 13 0.89 4.32 17.79
C VAL A 13 0.98 4.02 16.30
N VAL A 14 0.61 2.80 15.88
CA VAL A 14 0.58 2.42 14.47
C VAL A 14 -0.45 3.26 13.69
N ASP A 15 -1.54 3.72 14.32
CA ASP A 15 -2.57 4.54 13.65
C ASP A 15 -2.03 5.92 13.35
N GLU A 16 -1.39 6.54 14.33
CA GLU A 16 -0.80 7.87 14.17
C GLU A 16 0.41 7.83 13.22
N LEU A 17 1.22 6.76 13.24
CA LEU A 17 2.28 6.56 12.25
C LEU A 17 1.72 6.44 10.84
N ALA A 18 0.64 5.68 10.66
CA ALA A 18 -0.02 5.54 9.36
C ALA A 18 -0.59 6.88 8.87
N LYS A 19 -1.19 7.69 9.76
CA LYS A 19 -1.64 9.05 9.41
C LYS A 19 -0.49 9.94 8.97
N LEU A 20 0.64 9.91 9.67
CA LEU A 20 1.83 10.69 9.32
C LEU A 20 2.40 10.27 7.96
N ALA A 21 2.49 8.96 7.70
CA ALA A 21 2.91 8.43 6.41
C ALA A 21 1.97 8.84 5.27
N ASN A 22 0.65 8.81 5.50
CA ASN A 22 -0.36 9.23 4.53
C ASN A 22 -0.34 10.74 4.28
N ALA A 23 -0.12 11.58 5.29
CA ALA A 23 0.02 13.03 5.10
C ALA A 23 1.20 13.37 4.18
N ASN A 24 2.30 12.61 4.27
CA ASN A 24 3.42 12.73 3.34
C ASN A 24 3.05 12.25 1.92
N LEU A 25 2.21 11.21 1.79
CA LEU A 25 1.69 10.76 0.49
C LEU A 25 0.76 11.81 -0.15
N ASP A 26 -0.13 12.45 0.62
CA ASP A 26 -1.01 13.53 0.14
C ASP A 26 -0.20 14.75 -0.28
N SER A 27 0.86 15.11 0.46
CA SER A 27 1.78 16.19 0.03
C SER A 27 2.58 15.85 -1.24
N GLN A 28 2.71 14.55 -1.56
CA GLN A 28 3.26 14.08 -2.83
C GLN A 28 2.21 13.91 -3.93
N HIS A 29 0.91 14.00 -3.61
CA HIS A 29 -0.15 13.98 -4.61
C HIS A 29 -0.08 15.21 -5.53
N ASP A 30 0.50 16.32 -5.06
CA ASP A 30 0.80 17.49 -5.92
C ASP A 30 1.91 17.22 -6.95
N ASN A 31 2.70 16.15 -6.78
CA ASN A 31 3.71 15.67 -7.73
C ASN A 31 3.22 14.46 -8.58
N ARG A 32 1.90 14.26 -8.73
CA ARG A 32 1.28 13.17 -9.51
C ARG A 32 1.41 13.33 -11.04
N ALA A 33 2.39 14.07 -11.54
CA ALA A 33 2.50 14.37 -12.97
C ALA A 33 2.79 13.16 -13.88
N ALA A 34 3.10 11.97 -13.34
CA ALA A 34 3.60 10.84 -14.13
C ALA A 34 2.67 9.62 -14.26
N ILE A 35 1.60 9.49 -13.47
CA ILE A 35 0.74 8.29 -13.51
C ILE A 35 -0.71 8.71 -13.74
N PRO A 36 -1.32 8.32 -14.89
CA PRO A 36 -2.73 8.61 -15.17
C PRO A 36 -3.62 8.13 -14.03
N PRO A 37 -4.67 8.89 -13.67
CA PRO A 37 -5.67 8.39 -12.74
C PRO A 37 -6.27 7.11 -13.31
N MET A 38 -6.21 6.04 -12.50
CA MET A 38 -6.78 4.75 -12.83
C MET A 38 -8.26 4.90 -13.14
N ASN A 39 -8.73 4.34 -14.25
CA ASN A 39 -10.15 4.34 -14.56
C ASN A 39 -10.87 3.42 -13.57
N TYR A 40 -11.57 4.03 -12.61
CA TYR A 40 -12.24 3.33 -11.51
C TYR A 40 -13.41 2.45 -11.96
N GLU A 41 -13.81 2.52 -13.23
CA GLU A 41 -14.87 1.69 -13.81
C GLU A 41 -14.31 0.45 -14.54
N ASP A 42 -12.98 0.36 -14.70
CA ASP A 42 -12.32 -0.66 -15.49
C ASP A 42 -11.58 -1.67 -14.59
N THR A 43 -12.17 -2.85 -14.45
CA THR A 43 -11.57 -3.98 -13.70
C THR A 43 -10.31 -4.52 -14.37
N ASP A 44 -10.18 -4.39 -15.70
CA ASP A 44 -9.02 -4.86 -16.44
C ASP A 44 -7.80 -3.99 -16.11
N ALA A 45 -8.01 -2.69 -15.89
CA ALA A 45 -6.97 -1.77 -15.43
C ALA A 45 -6.37 -2.18 -14.07
N VAL A 46 -7.17 -2.77 -13.16
CA VAL A 46 -6.68 -3.28 -11.87
C VAL A 46 -5.76 -4.48 -12.04
N SER A 47 -6.16 -5.41 -12.90
CA SER A 47 -5.37 -6.61 -13.17
C SER A 47 -4.06 -6.26 -13.90
N GLU A 48 -4.07 -5.27 -14.79
CA GLU A 48 -2.88 -4.77 -15.46
C GLU A 48 -1.88 -4.16 -14.47
N VAL A 49 -2.35 -3.29 -13.57
CA VAL A 49 -1.50 -2.66 -12.54
C VAL A 49 -0.87 -3.69 -11.61
N ILE A 50 -1.63 -4.68 -11.13
CA ILE A 50 -1.09 -5.75 -10.28
C ILE A 50 -0.03 -6.56 -11.04
N SER A 51 -0.28 -6.87 -12.32
CA SER A 51 0.65 -7.63 -13.16
C SER A 51 1.95 -6.88 -13.40
N SER A 52 1.88 -5.59 -13.75
CA SER A 52 3.08 -4.74 -13.92
C SER A 52 3.88 -4.61 -12.62
N ALA A 53 3.20 -4.46 -11.49
CA ALA A 53 3.84 -4.41 -10.18
C ALA A 53 4.58 -5.71 -9.83
N ARG A 54 3.99 -6.87 -10.15
CA ARG A 54 4.64 -8.19 -9.99
C ARG A 54 5.87 -8.34 -10.85
N GLU A 55 5.78 -7.99 -12.13
CA GLU A 55 6.93 -8.06 -13.05
C GLU A 55 8.10 -7.21 -12.52
N LEU A 56 7.78 -6.01 -12.05
CA LEU A 56 8.77 -5.12 -11.46
C LEU A 56 9.42 -5.74 -10.21
N LEU A 57 8.64 -6.27 -9.28
CA LEU A 57 9.19 -6.90 -8.07
C LEU A 57 10.06 -8.11 -8.42
N GLY A 58 9.67 -8.93 -9.40
CA GLY A 58 10.48 -10.04 -9.89
C GLY A 58 11.81 -9.59 -10.51
N ARG A 59 11.84 -8.43 -11.17
CA ARG A 59 13.10 -7.83 -11.66
C ARG A 59 14.00 -7.29 -10.54
N LEU A 60 13.40 -6.85 -9.43
CA LEU A 60 14.13 -6.29 -8.29
C LEU A 60 14.64 -7.37 -7.33
N GLN A 61 14.03 -8.57 -7.32
CA GLN A 61 14.49 -9.71 -6.53
C GLN A 61 15.76 -10.33 -7.16
N GLY A 62 16.82 -10.47 -6.35
CA GLY A 62 18.08 -11.05 -6.84
C GLY A 62 19.36 -10.60 -6.14
N SER A 63 19.27 -9.78 -5.08
CA SER A 63 20.42 -9.35 -4.28
C SER A 63 20.19 -9.72 -2.82
N THR A 64 21.09 -10.49 -2.20
CA THR A 64 21.06 -11.04 -0.83
C THR A 64 21.13 -10.00 0.30
N ASP A 65 20.51 -8.84 0.13
CA ASP A 65 20.54 -7.69 1.02
C ASP A 65 19.20 -7.44 1.69
N ARG A 66 19.19 -6.54 2.69
CA ARG A 66 18.00 -6.06 3.42
C ARG A 66 16.84 -5.67 2.49
N ARG A 67 17.14 -5.26 1.26
CA ARG A 67 16.17 -4.94 0.20
C ARG A 67 15.22 -6.10 -0.08
N ASP A 68 15.69 -7.35 -0.06
CA ASP A 68 14.86 -8.54 -0.30
C ASP A 68 13.72 -8.66 0.72
N ALA A 69 13.96 -8.32 1.98
CA ALA A 69 12.93 -8.36 3.02
C ALA A 69 11.80 -7.35 2.74
N ALA A 70 12.13 -6.13 2.29
CA ALA A 70 11.13 -5.14 1.90
C ALA A 70 10.38 -5.57 0.62
N LEU A 71 11.08 -6.14 -0.36
CA LEU A 71 10.46 -6.66 -1.58
C LEU A 71 9.46 -7.77 -1.26
N SER A 72 9.79 -8.70 -0.36
CA SER A 72 8.87 -9.74 0.10
C SER A 72 7.58 -9.16 0.71
N LEU A 73 7.67 -8.07 1.48
CA LEU A 73 6.48 -7.42 2.03
C LEU A 73 5.57 -6.88 0.90
N TYR A 74 6.13 -6.24 -0.11
CA TYR A 74 5.35 -5.75 -1.26
C TYR A 74 4.74 -6.87 -2.09
N ILE A 75 5.42 -8.02 -2.22
CA ILE A 75 4.84 -9.21 -2.87
C ILE A 75 3.61 -9.69 -2.10
N SER A 76 3.72 -9.86 -0.79
CA SER A 76 2.58 -10.25 0.05
C SER A 76 1.43 -9.24 -0.04
N LEU A 77 1.73 -7.94 -0.10
CA LEU A 77 0.70 -6.92 -0.31
C LEU A 77 -0.05 -7.12 -1.65
N LEU A 78 0.67 -7.40 -2.74
CA LEU A 78 0.04 -7.63 -4.04
C LEU A 78 -0.82 -8.89 -4.07
N GLU A 79 -0.40 -9.95 -3.38
CA GLU A 79 -1.19 -11.17 -3.22
C GLU A 79 -2.50 -10.87 -2.48
N SER A 80 -2.44 -10.18 -1.34
CA SER A 80 -3.64 -9.80 -0.59
C SER A 80 -4.55 -8.84 -1.38
N LEU A 81 -3.98 -7.92 -2.16
CA LEU A 81 -4.76 -7.05 -3.04
C LEU A 81 -5.49 -7.85 -4.13
N GLU A 82 -4.86 -8.87 -4.71
CA GLU A 82 -5.51 -9.72 -5.70
C GLU A 82 -6.62 -10.57 -5.09
N GLU A 83 -6.40 -11.14 -3.90
CA GLU A 83 -7.45 -11.86 -3.16
C GLU A 83 -8.67 -10.99 -2.88
N VAL A 84 -8.44 -9.74 -2.46
CA VAL A 84 -9.53 -8.77 -2.21
C VAL A 84 -10.21 -8.35 -3.52
N LYS A 85 -9.47 -8.20 -4.63
CA LYS A 85 -10.05 -7.90 -5.95
C LYS A 85 -11.15 -8.89 -6.32
N GLU A 86 -10.90 -10.19 -6.13
CA GLU A 86 -11.87 -11.26 -6.42
C GLU A 86 -13.14 -11.18 -5.56
N GLN A 87 -13.05 -10.58 -4.36
CA GLN A 87 -14.18 -10.43 -3.44
C GLN A 87 -14.95 -9.11 -3.60
N VAL A 88 -14.28 -8.06 -4.11
CA VAL A 88 -14.88 -6.73 -4.33
C VAL A 88 -15.42 -6.57 -5.75
N GLY A 89 -15.02 -7.45 -6.67
CA GLY A 89 -15.45 -7.46 -8.07
C GLY A 89 -16.97 -7.58 -8.21
N GLY A 90 -17.63 -6.48 -8.60
CA GLY A 90 -19.05 -6.43 -8.86
C GLY A 90 -19.42 -5.20 -9.70
N ASN A 91 -20.30 -5.40 -10.69
CA ASN A 91 -20.91 -4.34 -11.47
C ASN A 91 -22.34 -4.10 -10.90
N PRO A 92 -22.72 -2.87 -10.49
CA PRO A 92 -22.02 -1.59 -10.67
C PRO A 92 -20.90 -1.30 -9.66
N PRO A 93 -19.97 -0.38 -10.02
CA PRO A 93 -18.91 0.10 -9.12
C PRO A 93 -19.51 0.59 -7.80
N THR A 94 -19.16 -0.10 -6.72
CA THR A 94 -19.58 0.29 -5.37
C THR A 94 -18.57 1.26 -4.76
N LYS A 95 -18.96 1.93 -3.67
CA LYS A 95 -18.02 2.70 -2.85
C LYS A 95 -16.79 1.85 -2.44
N CYS A 96 -16.99 0.56 -2.15
CA CYS A 96 -15.91 -0.37 -1.83
C CYS A 96 -14.92 -0.49 -2.98
N TRP A 97 -15.42 -0.67 -4.21
CA TRP A 97 -14.60 -0.75 -5.41
C TRP A 97 -13.79 0.53 -5.65
N THR A 98 -14.40 1.70 -5.51
CA THR A 98 -13.68 2.98 -5.68
C THR A 98 -12.53 3.13 -4.66
N GLU A 99 -12.77 2.84 -3.38
CA GLU A 99 -11.71 2.93 -2.36
C GLU A 99 -10.63 1.87 -2.56
N PHE A 100 -11.01 0.68 -3.04
CA PHE A 100 -10.07 -0.37 -3.42
C PHE A 100 -9.16 0.06 -4.57
N CYS A 101 -9.69 0.60 -5.66
CA CYS A 101 -8.90 1.10 -6.78
C CYS A 101 -7.95 2.26 -6.39
N ARG A 102 -8.36 3.12 -5.45
CA ARG A 102 -7.46 4.14 -4.88
C ARG A 102 -6.29 3.50 -4.13
N LEU A 103 -6.56 2.49 -3.32
CA LEU A 103 -5.52 1.75 -2.62
C LEU A 103 -4.55 1.05 -3.58
N ILE A 104 -5.07 0.43 -4.65
CA ILE A 104 -4.25 -0.15 -5.73
C ILE A 104 -3.33 0.90 -6.37
N SER A 105 -3.88 2.09 -6.65
CA SER A 105 -3.10 3.19 -7.22
C SER A 105 -1.95 3.61 -6.29
N ASP A 106 -2.22 3.75 -4.99
CA ASP A 106 -1.22 4.14 -3.98
C ASP A 106 -0.16 3.04 -3.79
N ALA A 107 -0.59 1.76 -3.83
CA ALA A 107 0.31 0.62 -3.79
C ALA A 107 1.23 0.62 -5.00
N ASN A 108 0.70 0.84 -6.21
CA ASN A 108 1.50 0.91 -7.43
C ASN A 108 2.54 2.04 -7.40
N VAL A 109 2.14 3.25 -6.98
CA VAL A 109 3.07 4.38 -6.77
C VAL A 109 4.20 3.98 -5.81
N SER A 110 3.85 3.28 -4.73
CA SER A 110 4.82 2.85 -3.73
C SER A 110 5.75 1.76 -4.26
N THR A 111 5.24 0.84 -5.07
CA THR A 111 6.04 -0.21 -5.73
C THR A 111 7.00 0.39 -6.76
N LEU A 112 6.56 1.38 -7.55
CA LEU A 112 7.42 2.04 -8.54
C LEU A 112 8.61 2.74 -7.88
N LYS A 113 8.40 3.39 -6.73
CA LYS A 113 9.47 4.04 -5.96
C LYS A 113 10.54 3.06 -5.46
N LEU A 114 10.27 1.75 -5.45
CA LEU A 114 11.28 0.75 -5.08
C LEU A 114 12.47 0.78 -6.04
N GLN A 115 12.26 1.16 -7.31
CA GLN A 115 13.32 1.30 -8.31
C GLN A 115 14.30 2.42 -7.98
N ASP A 116 13.82 3.50 -7.36
CA ASP A 116 14.59 4.72 -7.11
C ASP A 116 15.24 4.73 -5.71
N THR A 117 15.15 3.61 -4.99
CA THR A 117 15.59 3.49 -3.60
C THR A 117 17.09 3.28 -3.52
N ASP A 118 17.80 4.20 -2.85
CA ASP A 118 19.18 3.94 -2.44
C ASP A 118 19.26 2.85 -1.35
N GLU A 119 20.46 2.35 -1.07
CA GLU A 119 20.70 1.32 -0.04
C GLU A 119 20.71 1.87 1.39
N SER A 120 20.25 3.11 1.59
CA SER A 120 20.29 3.72 2.90
C SER A 120 19.26 3.09 3.85
N LEU A 121 19.63 3.02 5.12
CA LEU A 121 18.73 2.55 6.18
C LEU A 121 17.46 3.40 6.29
N ILE A 122 17.58 4.70 5.98
CA ILE A 122 16.45 5.63 6.01
C ILE A 122 15.44 5.24 4.94
N THR A 123 15.89 5.07 3.70
CA THR A 123 14.99 4.73 2.59
C THR A 123 14.37 3.34 2.78
N TYR A 124 15.13 2.40 3.36
CA TYR A 124 14.57 1.11 3.79
C TYR A 124 13.45 1.27 4.81
N ALA A 125 13.68 2.02 5.89
CA ALA A 125 12.68 2.26 6.93
C ALA A 125 11.42 2.94 6.36
N GLU A 126 11.59 3.93 5.49
CA GLU A 126 10.47 4.59 4.81
C GLU A 126 9.66 3.63 3.95
N THR A 127 10.32 2.80 3.15
CA THR A 127 9.67 1.79 2.32
C THR A 127 8.89 0.79 3.16
N THR A 128 9.47 0.29 4.25
CA THR A 128 8.79 -0.59 5.19
C THR A 128 7.59 0.09 5.86
N MET A 129 7.70 1.36 6.25
CA MET A 129 6.57 2.12 6.81
C MET A 129 5.44 2.32 5.79
N ARG A 130 5.76 2.61 4.53
CA ARG A 130 4.77 2.73 3.44
C ARG A 130 4.01 1.41 3.26
N TYR A 131 4.72 0.27 3.24
CA TYR A 131 4.08 -1.03 3.21
C TYR A 131 3.07 -1.21 4.35
N TYR A 132 3.48 -0.99 5.60
CA TYR A 132 2.57 -1.19 6.74
C TYR A 132 1.38 -0.23 6.73
N ALA A 133 1.53 0.98 6.19
CA ALA A 133 0.42 1.90 6.01
C ALA A 133 -0.59 1.37 4.97
N LEU A 134 -0.10 0.81 3.86
CA LEU A 134 -0.93 0.22 2.81
C LEU A 134 -1.64 -1.05 3.28
N ASP A 135 -0.91 -1.97 3.89
CA ASP A 135 -1.45 -3.20 4.49
C ASP A 135 -2.54 -2.89 5.51
N ARG A 136 -2.30 -1.90 6.39
CA ARG A 136 -3.31 -1.46 7.34
C ARG A 136 -4.55 -0.86 6.67
N ARG A 137 -4.38 -0.11 5.58
CA ARG A 137 -5.52 0.44 4.81
C ARG A 137 -6.32 -0.68 4.14
N LEU A 138 -5.66 -1.71 3.62
CA LEU A 138 -6.32 -2.90 3.08
C LEU A 138 -7.16 -3.59 4.16
N ASN A 139 -6.56 -3.87 5.33
CA ASN A 139 -7.25 -4.50 6.46
C ASN A 139 -8.48 -3.69 6.91
N LYS A 140 -8.36 -2.36 7.02
CA LYS A 140 -9.51 -1.49 7.38
C LYS A 140 -10.59 -1.48 6.30
N LEU A 141 -10.21 -1.54 5.02
CA LEU A 141 -11.16 -1.66 3.93
C LEU A 141 -11.93 -2.98 4.06
N CYS A 142 -11.23 -4.09 4.29
CA CYS A 142 -11.84 -5.39 4.48
C CYS A 142 -12.80 -5.41 5.67
N GLU A 143 -12.40 -4.87 6.82
CA GLU A 143 -13.27 -4.72 7.99
C GLU A 143 -14.52 -3.88 7.69
N ALA A 144 -14.36 -2.73 7.02
CA ALA A 144 -15.46 -1.80 6.75
C ALA A 144 -16.52 -2.37 5.80
N PHE A 145 -16.11 -3.27 4.89
CA PHE A 145 -16.99 -3.88 3.89
C PHE A 145 -17.24 -5.38 4.12
N SER A 146 -16.78 -5.93 5.25
CA SER A 146 -16.95 -7.35 5.63
C SER A 146 -16.41 -8.33 4.58
N ILE A 147 -15.26 -7.99 4.01
CA ILE A 147 -14.49 -8.83 3.08
C ILE A 147 -13.70 -9.84 3.93
N ALA A 148 -13.69 -11.11 3.52
CA ALA A 148 -13.13 -12.22 4.28
C ALA A 148 -11.63 -12.40 4.04
#